data_AF-A7T3Q3-F1
#
_entry.id   AF-A7T3Q3-F1
#
_cell.length_a   1.000
_cell.length_b   1.000
_cell.length_c   1.000
_cell.angle_alpha   90.00
_cell.angle_beta   90.00
_cell.angle_gamma   90.00
#
_symmetry.space_group_name_H-M   'P 1'
#
loop_
_entity.id
_entity.type
_entity.pdbx_description
1 polymer ?
#
loop_
_entity_poly.entity_id
_entity_poly.type
_entity_poly.pdbx_seq_one_letter_code
_entity_poly.pdbx_strand_id
1 'polypeptide(L)'
;DFPIQNLPFAVFRTQGSDEAFRGGVAIGDKIVDLAAVAQQNLLDGDAAVAANAGAQSTLNALMGLGNHYASALRLALSRALREGADQALESALVPMASAEYAVPAQIGDYTDFYTSVHHATSVGKLFRPDNPLLPNYKWVPIGYHGRSSSIGVSGQTFRRPVGQTKAPDAAEPSFGPCKRLDYELELGIYIGAGNEMGDRIVLDEADNHVFGFCLFNDWSARDIQAWEYQPLGPFLAKNFASTVSPWV
;
A
#
# COMPACT_ATOMS: atom_id res chain seq x y z
N ASP A 1 -17.94 -2.31 2.37
CA ASP A 1 -16.66 -1.64 2.06
C ASP A 1 -16.78 -0.54 1.02
N PHE A 2 -17.60 -0.71 -0.03
CA PHE A 2 -17.61 0.23 -1.17
C PHE A 2 -18.92 1.02 -1.34
N PRO A 3 -19.43 1.74 -0.33
CA PRO A 3 -20.54 2.67 -0.55
C PRO A 3 -20.05 3.91 -1.33
N ILE A 4 -20.97 4.75 -1.81
CA ILE A 4 -20.64 5.96 -2.58
C ILE A 4 -19.77 6.98 -1.80
N GLN A 5 -19.73 6.88 -0.47
CA GLN A 5 -18.85 7.68 0.38
C GLN A 5 -17.39 7.21 0.34
N ASN A 6 -17.12 5.97 -0.08
CA ASN A 6 -15.76 5.44 -0.11
C ASN A 6 -15.07 5.73 -1.45
N LEU A 7 -15.52 5.13 -2.56
CA LEU A 7 -14.91 5.29 -3.90
C LEU A 7 -13.38 5.12 -3.92
N PRO A 8 -12.82 4.00 -3.42
CA PRO A 8 -11.38 3.76 -3.41
C PRO A 8 -10.88 3.38 -4.81
N PHE A 9 -9.58 3.58 -5.04
CA PHE A 9 -8.92 3.30 -6.31
C PHE A 9 -8.17 1.97 -6.27
N ALA A 10 -8.18 1.21 -7.37
CA ALA A 10 -7.31 0.04 -7.54
C ALA A 10 -6.80 -0.05 -8.97
N VAL A 11 -5.83 -0.93 -9.18
CA VAL A 11 -5.41 -1.39 -10.50
C VAL A 11 -5.98 -2.78 -10.73
N PHE A 12 -6.75 -2.96 -11.78
CA PHE A 12 -7.40 -4.23 -12.09
C PHE A 12 -7.37 -4.54 -13.59
N ARG A 13 -7.72 -5.79 -13.91
CA ARG A 13 -8.16 -6.22 -15.25
C ARG A 13 -9.20 -7.32 -15.11
N THR A 14 -9.84 -7.69 -16.21
CA THR A 14 -10.73 -8.85 -16.22
C THR A 14 -9.92 -10.13 -15.99
N GLN A 15 -10.36 -10.96 -15.05
CA GLN A 15 -9.69 -12.20 -14.67
C GLN A 15 -9.50 -13.12 -15.88
N GLY A 16 -8.28 -13.61 -16.07
CA GLY A 16 -7.94 -14.50 -17.20
C GLY A 16 -7.97 -13.85 -18.58
N SER A 17 -8.07 -12.51 -18.66
CA SER A 17 -7.95 -11.78 -19.92
C SER A 17 -6.51 -11.32 -20.19
N ASP A 18 -6.21 -11.06 -21.47
CA ASP A 18 -4.97 -10.42 -21.91
C ASP A 18 -5.06 -8.88 -21.90
N GLU A 19 -6.12 -8.32 -21.30
CA GLU A 19 -6.27 -6.88 -21.16
C GLU A 19 -5.11 -6.29 -20.34
N ALA A 20 -4.73 -5.07 -20.71
CA ALA A 20 -3.84 -4.28 -19.86
C ALA A 20 -4.52 -3.99 -18.52
N PHE A 21 -3.72 -4.05 -17.46
CA PHE A 21 -4.11 -3.48 -16.17
C PHE A 21 -4.43 -2.00 -16.34
N ARG A 22 -5.40 -1.53 -15.57
CA ARG A 22 -5.90 -0.15 -15.59
C ARG A 22 -6.52 0.23 -14.25
N GLY A 23 -6.61 1.52 -13.98
CA GLY A 23 -7.26 1.99 -12.76
C GLY A 23 -8.77 1.78 -12.79
N GLY A 24 -9.34 1.52 -11.61
CA GLY A 24 -10.76 1.44 -11.39
C GLY A 24 -11.15 2.03 -10.05
N VAL A 25 -12.45 2.34 -9.89
CA VAL A 25 -13.03 2.86 -8.65
C VAL A 25 -14.15 1.95 -8.18
N ALA A 26 -14.07 1.44 -6.95
CA ALA A 26 -15.07 0.51 -6.43
C ALA A 26 -16.38 1.22 -6.06
N ILE A 27 -17.51 0.59 -6.41
CA ILE A 27 -18.86 0.99 -6.00
C ILE A 27 -19.76 -0.25 -5.88
N GLY A 28 -20.23 -0.53 -4.67
CA GLY A 28 -20.99 -1.74 -4.37
C GLY A 28 -20.20 -3.00 -4.71
N ASP A 29 -20.72 -3.80 -5.64
CA ASP A 29 -20.12 -5.01 -6.21
C ASP A 29 -19.56 -4.79 -7.63
N LYS A 30 -19.42 -3.52 -8.05
CA LYS A 30 -18.92 -3.12 -9.35
C LYS A 30 -17.66 -2.26 -9.24
N ILE A 31 -16.98 -2.09 -10.36
CA ILE A 31 -15.82 -1.23 -10.55
C ILE A 31 -16.13 -0.28 -11.72
N VAL A 32 -15.97 1.02 -11.51
CA VAL A 32 -15.91 2.00 -12.60
C VAL A 32 -14.55 1.89 -13.27
N ASP A 33 -14.52 1.46 -14.53
CA ASP A 33 -13.33 1.35 -15.36
C ASP A 33 -12.87 2.72 -15.85
N LEU A 34 -11.76 3.23 -15.31
CA LEU A 34 -11.28 4.58 -15.64
C LEU A 34 -10.79 4.69 -17.09
N ALA A 35 -10.36 3.58 -17.70
CA ALA A 35 -10.01 3.59 -19.13
C ALA A 35 -11.26 3.71 -20.00
N ALA A 36 -12.34 3.01 -19.65
CA ALA A 36 -13.62 3.17 -20.35
C ALA A 36 -14.18 4.60 -20.20
N VAL A 37 -14.11 5.17 -18.98
CA VAL A 37 -14.48 6.56 -18.71
C VAL A 37 -13.70 7.55 -19.57
N ALA A 38 -12.37 7.38 -19.64
CA ALA A 38 -11.49 8.22 -20.43
C ALA A 38 -11.75 8.11 -21.94
N GLN A 39 -11.84 6.88 -22.46
CA GLN A 39 -12.05 6.63 -23.90
C GLN A 39 -13.39 7.14 -24.42
N GLN A 40 -14.44 7.04 -23.58
CA GLN A 40 -15.78 7.48 -23.94
C GLN A 40 -16.02 8.97 -23.61
N ASN A 41 -15.03 9.66 -23.03
CA ASN A 41 -15.13 11.06 -22.58
C ASN A 41 -16.35 11.30 -21.67
N LEU A 42 -16.59 10.41 -20.71
CA LEU A 42 -17.77 10.48 -19.83
C LEU A 42 -17.67 11.58 -18.77
N LEU A 43 -16.48 12.14 -18.57
CA LEU A 43 -16.19 13.23 -17.64
C LEU A 43 -15.49 14.37 -18.38
N ASP A 44 -15.53 15.57 -17.81
CA ASP A 44 -14.93 16.79 -18.34
C ASP A 44 -13.95 17.44 -17.35
N GLY A 45 -13.25 18.49 -17.82
CA GLY A 45 -12.33 19.30 -17.00
C GLY A 45 -11.26 18.49 -16.26
N ASP A 46 -11.01 18.87 -15.02
CA ASP A 46 -10.00 18.21 -14.18
C ASP A 46 -10.34 16.75 -13.86
N ALA A 47 -11.64 16.40 -13.83
CA ALA A 47 -12.06 15.02 -13.64
C ALA A 47 -11.69 14.15 -14.86
N ALA A 48 -11.80 14.68 -16.08
CA ALA A 48 -11.32 14.00 -17.28
C ALA A 48 -9.80 13.81 -17.27
N VAL A 49 -9.04 14.83 -16.87
CA VAL A 49 -7.57 14.73 -16.73
C VAL A 49 -7.18 13.62 -15.74
N ALA A 50 -7.83 13.61 -14.58
CA ALA A 50 -7.62 12.59 -13.55
C ALA A 50 -8.04 11.18 -14.02
N ALA A 51 -9.16 11.04 -14.72
CA ALA A 51 -9.60 9.76 -15.28
C ALA A 51 -8.60 9.21 -16.31
N ASN A 52 -8.05 10.07 -17.18
CA ASN A 52 -7.00 9.70 -18.13
C ASN A 52 -5.71 9.26 -17.43
N ALA A 53 -5.30 9.94 -16.37
CA ALA A 53 -4.13 9.53 -15.58
C ALA A 53 -4.38 8.22 -14.83
N GLY A 54 -5.58 8.03 -14.28
CA GLY A 54 -6.00 6.81 -13.61
C GLY A 54 -6.25 5.63 -14.55
N ALA A 55 -6.45 5.86 -15.85
CA ALA A 55 -6.61 4.80 -16.85
C ALA A 55 -5.32 4.00 -17.14
N GLN A 56 -4.17 4.45 -16.63
CA GLN A 56 -2.88 3.79 -16.82
C GLN A 56 -2.78 2.47 -16.04
N SER A 57 -1.75 1.69 -16.34
CA SER A 57 -1.48 0.39 -15.70
C SER A 57 -1.07 0.47 -14.23
N THR A 58 -0.82 1.67 -13.73
CA THR A 58 -0.57 1.97 -12.31
C THR A 58 -1.19 3.31 -11.97
N LEU A 59 -1.48 3.56 -10.68
CA LEU A 59 -2.04 4.82 -10.21
C LEU A 59 -1.01 5.94 -10.09
N ASN A 60 0.28 5.70 -10.37
CA ASN A 60 1.36 6.68 -10.17
C ASN A 60 1.09 8.01 -10.87
N ALA A 61 0.55 8.00 -12.10
CA ALA A 61 0.23 9.22 -12.82
C ALA A 61 -0.90 10.01 -12.14
N LEU A 62 -1.94 9.33 -11.65
CA LEU A 62 -3.03 9.97 -10.90
C LEU A 62 -2.53 10.51 -9.55
N MET A 63 -1.72 9.73 -8.84
CA MET A 63 -1.08 10.12 -7.57
C MET A 63 -0.23 11.39 -7.76
N GLY A 64 0.57 11.45 -8.83
CA GLY A 64 1.45 12.58 -9.12
C GLY A 64 0.75 13.88 -9.52
N LEU A 65 -0.52 13.84 -9.95
CA LEU A 65 -1.31 15.05 -10.22
C LEU A 65 -1.66 15.82 -8.93
N GLY A 66 -1.61 15.16 -7.77
CA GLY A 66 -1.96 15.75 -6.48
C GLY A 66 -3.47 15.81 -6.20
N ASN A 67 -3.80 16.23 -4.98
CA ASN A 67 -5.13 16.06 -4.40
C ASN A 67 -6.25 16.84 -5.11
N HIS A 68 -5.92 17.91 -5.83
CA HIS A 68 -6.88 18.68 -6.62
C HIS A 68 -7.59 17.81 -7.66
N TYR A 69 -6.82 17.08 -8.48
CA TYR A 69 -7.32 16.23 -9.55
C TYR A 69 -8.05 14.99 -9.01
N ALA A 70 -7.50 14.36 -7.98
CA ALA A 70 -8.15 13.23 -7.31
C ALA A 70 -9.51 13.65 -6.70
N SER A 71 -9.59 14.84 -6.10
CA SER A 71 -10.83 15.39 -5.56
C SER A 71 -11.86 15.72 -6.65
N ALA A 72 -11.41 16.27 -7.78
CA ALA A 72 -12.28 16.53 -8.93
C ALA A 72 -12.88 15.22 -9.49
N LEU A 73 -12.06 14.18 -9.67
CA LEU A 73 -12.52 12.85 -10.10
C LEU A 73 -13.52 12.26 -9.11
N ARG A 74 -13.17 12.24 -7.83
CA ARG A 74 -14.05 11.75 -6.75
C ARG A 74 -15.41 12.45 -6.76
N LEU A 75 -15.42 13.77 -6.88
CA LEU A 75 -16.66 14.56 -6.91
C LEU A 75 -17.51 14.23 -8.14
N ALA A 76 -16.88 14.11 -9.31
CA ALA A 76 -17.58 13.79 -10.55
C ALA A 76 -18.20 12.37 -10.50
N LEU A 77 -17.43 11.37 -10.06
CA LEU A 77 -17.93 10.01 -9.87
C LEU A 77 -19.04 9.94 -8.82
N SER A 78 -18.90 10.64 -7.69
CA SER A 78 -19.95 10.70 -6.66
C SER A 78 -21.25 11.31 -7.20
N ARG A 79 -21.17 12.32 -8.08
CA ARG A 79 -22.35 12.91 -8.71
C ARG A 79 -23.00 11.96 -9.71
N ALA A 80 -22.20 11.28 -10.53
CA ALA A 80 -22.69 10.37 -11.57
C ALA A 80 -23.21 9.02 -11.03
N LEU A 81 -22.75 8.58 -9.85
CA LEU A 81 -23.13 7.29 -9.24
C LEU A 81 -24.28 7.41 -8.22
N ARG A 82 -24.80 8.61 -7.95
CA ARG A 82 -25.86 8.78 -6.95
C ARG A 82 -27.20 8.27 -7.49
N GLU A 83 -28.07 7.86 -6.58
CA GLU A 83 -29.44 7.50 -6.92
C GLU A 83 -30.15 8.66 -7.65
N GLY A 84 -30.78 8.35 -8.78
CA GLY A 84 -31.47 9.32 -9.63
C GLY A 84 -30.57 10.11 -10.59
N ALA A 85 -29.25 9.85 -10.62
CA ALA A 85 -28.39 10.34 -11.69
C ALA A 85 -28.72 9.69 -13.04
N ASP A 86 -28.23 10.29 -14.11
CA ASP A 86 -28.21 9.65 -15.42
C ASP A 86 -27.28 8.42 -15.40
N GLN A 87 -27.60 7.42 -16.21
CA GLN A 87 -26.83 6.17 -16.29
C GLN A 87 -25.57 6.33 -17.16
N ALA A 88 -24.93 7.50 -17.12
CA ALA A 88 -23.81 7.86 -17.98
C ALA A 88 -22.60 6.93 -17.81
N LEU A 89 -22.41 6.38 -16.61
CA LEU A 89 -21.31 5.47 -16.29
C LEU A 89 -21.64 3.98 -16.51
N GLU A 90 -22.88 3.62 -16.88
CA GLU A 90 -23.30 2.21 -16.94
C GLU A 90 -22.44 1.39 -17.91
N SER A 91 -22.01 1.97 -19.03
CA SER A 91 -21.11 1.36 -20.01
C SER A 91 -19.66 1.17 -19.53
N ALA A 92 -19.29 1.81 -18.42
CA ALA A 92 -17.97 1.74 -17.81
C ALA A 92 -17.96 0.89 -16.53
N LEU A 93 -19.07 0.24 -16.18
CA LEU A 93 -19.15 -0.61 -15.00
C LEU A 93 -18.78 -2.06 -15.30
N VAL A 94 -17.84 -2.60 -14.51
CA VAL A 94 -17.40 -3.99 -14.57
C VAL A 94 -17.76 -4.69 -13.27
N PRO A 95 -18.26 -5.95 -13.29
CA PRO A 95 -18.46 -6.72 -12.07
C PRO A 95 -17.15 -6.93 -11.31
N MET A 96 -17.12 -6.61 -10.01
CA MET A 96 -15.92 -6.78 -9.18
C MET A 96 -15.51 -8.25 -9.06
N ALA A 97 -16.48 -9.17 -9.14
CA ALA A 97 -16.24 -10.60 -9.07
C ALA A 97 -15.47 -11.17 -10.28
N SER A 98 -15.42 -10.44 -11.40
CA SER A 98 -14.63 -10.82 -12.59
C SER A 98 -13.28 -10.09 -12.65
N ALA A 99 -12.87 -9.38 -11.60
CA ALA A 99 -11.63 -8.62 -11.59
C ALA A 99 -10.49 -9.41 -10.92
N GLU A 100 -9.29 -9.26 -11.46
CA GLU A 100 -8.04 -9.55 -10.76
C GLU A 100 -7.22 -8.26 -10.60
N TYR A 101 -6.48 -8.17 -9.50
CA TYR A 101 -5.80 -6.94 -9.10
C TYR A 101 -4.29 -7.04 -9.24
N ALA A 102 -3.65 -5.90 -9.45
CA ALA A 102 -2.21 -5.72 -9.31
C ALA A 102 -1.91 -4.83 -8.10
N VAL A 103 -0.62 -4.69 -7.78
CA VAL A 103 -0.18 -3.67 -6.82
C VAL A 103 -0.60 -2.29 -7.39
N PRO A 104 -1.27 -1.42 -6.61
CA PRO A 104 -1.86 -0.18 -7.12
C PRO A 104 -0.88 0.81 -7.75
N ALA A 105 0.38 0.76 -7.36
CA ALA A 105 1.43 1.64 -7.85
C ALA A 105 2.72 0.85 -8.12
N GLN A 106 3.53 1.36 -9.04
CA GLN A 106 4.95 1.06 -9.07
C GLN A 106 5.61 1.76 -7.88
N ILE A 107 5.94 0.97 -6.85
CA ILE A 107 6.54 1.47 -5.61
C ILE A 107 8.04 1.63 -5.82
N GLY A 108 8.52 2.88 -5.85
CA GLY A 108 9.95 3.20 -5.88
C GLY A 108 10.59 2.80 -4.55
N ASP A 109 10.21 3.50 -3.49
CA ASP A 109 10.71 3.28 -2.13
C ASP A 109 9.57 2.89 -1.18
N TYR A 110 9.90 2.02 -0.23
CA TYR A 110 9.04 1.61 0.88
C TYR A 110 9.77 1.89 2.19
N THR A 111 9.11 2.59 3.10
CA THR A 111 9.61 2.88 4.44
C THR A 111 8.64 2.32 5.47
N ASP A 112 9.15 1.54 6.41
CA ASP A 112 8.40 0.99 7.53
C ASP A 112 8.72 1.79 8.79
N PHE A 113 7.67 2.23 9.49
CA PHE A 113 7.74 3.08 10.66
C PHE A 113 7.37 2.32 11.94
N TYR A 114 8.04 2.68 13.03
CA TYR A 114 7.90 2.04 14.33
C TYR A 114 7.09 2.88 15.32
N THR A 115 5.89 3.32 14.94
CA THR A 115 5.17 4.41 15.65
C THR A 115 4.15 3.96 16.69
N SER A 116 3.83 2.66 16.78
CA SER A 116 2.93 2.13 17.82
C SER A 116 3.66 1.95 19.15
N VAL A 117 3.38 2.83 20.13
CA VAL A 117 4.02 2.79 21.46
C VAL A 117 3.74 1.48 22.20
N HIS A 118 2.55 0.88 22.01
CA HIS A 118 2.19 -0.38 22.63
C HIS A 118 2.97 -1.55 22.03
N HIS A 119 3.12 -1.57 20.70
CA HIS A 119 3.96 -2.54 20.02
C HIS A 119 5.43 -2.39 20.45
N ALA A 120 5.96 -1.16 20.40
CA ALA A 120 7.32 -0.84 20.81
C ALA A 120 7.64 -1.24 22.25
N THR A 121 6.71 -0.97 23.16
CA THR A 121 6.84 -1.36 24.56
C THR A 121 6.83 -2.88 24.72
N SER A 122 5.96 -3.59 24.00
CA SER A 122 5.82 -5.04 24.11
C SER A 122 7.04 -5.77 23.58
N VAL A 123 7.54 -5.39 22.40
CA VAL A 123 8.79 -5.93 21.85
C VAL A 123 9.97 -5.55 22.74
N GLY A 124 10.05 -4.28 23.16
CA GLY A 124 11.10 -3.78 24.04
C GLY A 124 11.24 -4.59 25.33
N LYS A 125 10.13 -4.99 25.96
CA LYS A 125 10.13 -5.80 27.19
C LYS A 125 10.79 -7.17 27.04
N LEU A 126 10.80 -7.74 25.83
CA LEU A 126 11.44 -9.04 25.57
C LEU A 126 12.98 -8.95 25.62
N PHE A 127 13.54 -7.76 25.39
CA PHE A 127 14.99 -7.54 25.32
C PHE A 127 15.52 -6.62 26.44
N ARG A 128 14.69 -5.70 26.94
CA ARG A 128 14.99 -4.65 27.92
C ARG A 128 13.77 -4.43 28.83
N PRO A 129 13.48 -5.35 29.77
CA PRO A 129 12.26 -5.30 30.57
C PRO A 129 12.11 -4.01 31.39
N ASP A 130 13.22 -3.47 31.92
CA ASP A 130 13.21 -2.27 32.77
C ASP A 130 13.12 -0.95 31.98
N ASN A 131 13.61 -0.93 30.75
CA ASN A 131 13.54 0.23 29.86
C ASN A 131 13.26 -0.20 28.41
N PRO A 132 11.99 -0.55 28.11
CA PRO A 132 11.64 -1.19 26.85
C PRO A 132 11.78 -0.25 25.65
N LEU A 133 11.49 1.04 25.85
CA LEU A 133 11.62 2.07 24.83
C LEU A 133 13.04 2.62 24.79
N LEU A 134 13.61 2.72 23.58
CA LEU A 134 14.89 3.40 23.40
C LEU A 134 14.73 4.92 23.58
N PRO A 135 15.80 5.64 24.01
CA PRO A 135 15.71 7.06 24.33
C PRO A 135 15.18 7.94 23.20
N ASN A 136 15.44 7.58 21.94
CA ASN A 136 15.03 8.34 20.75
C ASN A 136 13.55 8.15 20.37
N TYR A 137 12.87 7.10 20.87
CA TYR A 137 11.52 6.73 20.43
C TYR A 137 10.49 7.85 20.54
N LYS A 138 10.58 8.68 21.58
CA LYS A 138 9.64 9.78 21.84
C LYS A 138 9.94 11.06 21.05
N TRP A 139 11.04 11.10 20.32
CA TRP A 139 11.56 12.32 19.69
C TRP A 139 11.59 12.24 18.16
N VAL A 140 11.68 11.04 17.61
CA VAL A 140 11.70 10.81 16.17
C VAL A 140 10.83 9.59 15.85
N PRO A 141 9.96 9.65 14.82
CA PRO A 141 9.28 8.46 14.33
C PRO A 141 10.32 7.56 13.66
N ILE A 142 10.91 6.65 14.44
CA ILE A 142 11.94 5.74 13.96
C ILE A 142 11.35 4.90 12.83
N GLY A 143 12.09 4.75 11.74
CA GLY A 143 11.74 3.88 10.62
C GLY A 143 12.99 3.38 9.92
N TYR A 144 12.79 2.45 8.98
CA TYR A 144 13.85 1.90 8.15
C TYR A 144 13.35 1.68 6.71
N HIS A 145 14.29 1.57 5.77
CA HIS A 145 13.96 1.26 4.38
C HIS A 145 13.58 -0.22 4.27
N GLY A 146 12.36 -0.49 3.84
CA GLY A 146 11.89 -1.83 3.51
C GLY A 146 12.30 -2.24 2.09
N ARG A 147 11.72 -3.35 1.60
CA ARG A 147 12.01 -3.87 0.26
C ARG A 147 10.80 -3.73 -0.69
N SER A 148 10.85 -2.75 -1.59
CA SER A 148 9.76 -2.53 -2.57
C SER A 148 9.52 -3.74 -3.49
N SER A 149 10.58 -4.44 -3.91
CA SER A 149 10.47 -5.53 -4.90
C SER A 149 9.70 -6.77 -4.42
N SER A 150 9.48 -6.92 -3.12
CA SER A 150 8.75 -8.05 -2.52
C SER A 150 7.33 -7.69 -2.11
N ILE A 151 6.88 -6.46 -2.40
CA ILE A 151 5.50 -6.03 -2.15
C ILE A 151 4.60 -6.67 -3.20
N GLY A 152 3.66 -7.49 -2.77
CA GLY A 152 2.59 -8.03 -3.60
C GLY A 152 1.21 -7.57 -3.15
N VAL A 153 0.21 -7.85 -3.96
CA VAL A 153 -1.19 -7.54 -3.68
C VAL A 153 -1.88 -8.72 -2.98
N SER A 154 -2.90 -8.44 -2.19
CA SER A 154 -3.73 -9.46 -1.53
C SER A 154 -4.09 -10.61 -2.48
N GLY A 155 -3.91 -11.85 -2.00
CA GLY A 155 -3.93 -13.07 -2.83
C GLY A 155 -2.54 -13.56 -3.25
N GLN A 156 -1.49 -12.74 -3.05
CA GLN A 156 -0.09 -13.17 -3.18
C GLN A 156 0.17 -14.41 -2.33
N THR A 157 0.85 -15.38 -2.93
CA THR A 157 1.39 -16.54 -2.22
C THR A 157 2.92 -16.45 -2.23
N PHE A 158 3.54 -16.87 -1.14
CA PHE A 158 5.00 -16.89 -1.00
C PHE A 158 5.43 -18.10 -0.18
N ARG A 159 6.68 -18.51 -0.37
CA ARG A 159 7.26 -19.64 0.38
C ARG A 159 7.68 -19.16 1.76
N ARG A 160 7.54 -20.02 2.77
CA ARG A 160 8.19 -19.83 4.06
C ARG A 160 9.69 -19.59 3.84
N PRO A 161 10.28 -18.50 4.38
CA PRO A 161 11.67 -18.19 4.11
C PRO A 161 12.60 -19.20 4.77
N VAL A 162 13.76 -19.39 4.15
CA VAL A 162 14.87 -20.21 4.63
C VAL A 162 16.03 -19.26 4.88
N GLY A 163 16.64 -19.32 6.05
CA GLY A 163 17.69 -18.38 6.43
C GLY A 163 18.53 -18.87 7.60
N GLN A 164 19.45 -18.02 8.03
CA GLN A 164 20.27 -18.29 9.20
C GLN A 164 19.51 -17.97 10.49
N THR A 165 19.64 -18.84 11.49
CA THR A 165 19.16 -18.62 12.85
C THR A 165 20.21 -19.09 13.84
N LYS A 166 20.36 -18.41 14.98
CA LYS A 166 21.27 -18.82 16.05
C LYS A 166 20.50 -19.01 17.35
N ALA A 167 20.50 -20.24 17.86
CA ALA A 167 19.94 -20.52 19.18
C ALA A 167 20.83 -19.88 20.27
N PRO A 168 20.27 -19.49 21.44
CA PRO A 168 21.01 -18.81 22.49
C PRO A 168 22.29 -19.54 22.96
N ASP A 169 22.23 -20.87 22.99
CA ASP A 169 23.28 -21.79 23.45
C ASP A 169 24.15 -22.36 22.31
N ALA A 170 23.78 -22.12 21.04
CA ALA A 170 24.55 -22.61 19.91
C ALA A 170 25.85 -21.81 19.72
N ALA A 171 26.95 -22.50 19.44
CA ALA A 171 28.22 -21.86 19.11
C ALA A 171 28.18 -21.14 17.75
N GLU A 172 27.52 -21.74 16.76
CA GLU A 172 27.43 -21.26 15.38
C GLU A 172 25.96 -21.15 14.94
N PRO A 173 25.63 -20.27 13.98
CA PRO A 173 24.30 -20.24 13.38
C PRO A 173 24.04 -21.51 12.56
N SER A 174 22.76 -21.85 12.41
CA SER A 174 22.28 -22.92 11.53
C SER A 174 21.47 -22.34 10.36
N PHE A 175 21.42 -23.04 9.24
CA PHE A 175 20.65 -22.64 8.06
C PHE A 175 19.45 -23.57 7.87
N GLY A 176 18.25 -23.01 7.73
CA GLY A 176 17.04 -23.81 7.57
C GLY A 176 15.76 -22.98 7.50
N PRO A 177 14.59 -23.64 7.39
CA PRO A 177 13.30 -22.97 7.34
C PRO A 177 13.03 -22.15 8.61
N CYS A 178 12.46 -20.96 8.44
CA CYS A 178 11.97 -20.12 9.52
C CYS A 178 10.99 -20.90 10.42
N LYS A 179 11.24 -20.90 11.73
CA LYS A 179 10.44 -21.55 12.77
C LYS A 179 9.39 -20.62 13.36
N ARG A 180 9.59 -19.30 13.25
CA ARG A 180 8.70 -18.26 13.83
C ARG A 180 8.27 -17.26 12.76
N LEU A 181 7.41 -17.73 11.85
CA LEU A 181 6.78 -16.89 10.83
C LEU A 181 5.59 -16.17 11.47
N ASP A 182 5.47 -14.88 11.20
CA ASP A 182 4.53 -13.99 11.85
C ASP A 182 3.98 -12.96 10.85
N TYR A 183 2.86 -12.34 11.22
CA TYR A 183 2.27 -11.21 10.50
C TYR A 183 2.47 -9.93 11.31
N GLU A 184 2.43 -8.78 10.63
CA GLU A 184 2.34 -7.46 11.27
C GLU A 184 1.13 -6.73 10.69
N LEU A 185 0.22 -6.31 11.56
CA LEU A 185 -0.94 -5.54 11.13
C LEU A 185 -0.57 -4.07 11.02
N GLU A 186 -0.62 -3.53 9.81
CA GLU A 186 -0.22 -2.16 9.51
C GLU A 186 -1.19 -1.46 8.55
N LEU A 187 -0.99 -0.14 8.44
CA LEU A 187 -1.56 0.68 7.37
C LEU A 187 -0.43 1.20 6.50
N GLY A 188 -0.54 0.99 5.20
CA GLY A 188 0.32 1.62 4.21
C GLY A 188 -0.23 2.99 3.82
N ILE A 189 0.67 3.92 3.51
CA ILE A 189 0.35 5.27 3.03
C ILE A 189 0.94 5.42 1.63
N TYR A 190 0.09 5.68 0.63
CA TYR A 190 0.56 6.03 -0.70
C TYR A 190 0.79 7.54 -0.79
N ILE A 191 2.00 7.92 -1.21
CA ILE A 191 2.36 9.31 -1.44
C ILE A 191 1.93 9.72 -2.85
N GLY A 192 1.28 10.88 -2.93
CA GLY A 192 0.86 11.56 -4.15
C GLY A 192 2.01 12.33 -4.80
N ALA A 193 1.85 13.64 -4.93
CA ALA A 193 2.93 14.52 -5.39
C ALA A 193 4.12 14.42 -4.42
N GLY A 194 5.33 14.23 -4.95
CA GLY A 194 6.56 14.20 -4.15
C GLY A 194 7.07 15.60 -3.78
N ASN A 195 8.35 15.67 -3.45
CA ASN A 195 9.11 16.89 -3.20
C ASN A 195 10.46 16.83 -3.91
N GLU A 196 11.05 17.99 -4.21
CA GLU A 196 12.39 18.07 -4.82
C GLU A 196 13.48 17.64 -3.83
N MET A 197 14.57 17.08 -4.34
CA MET A 197 15.68 16.61 -3.50
C MET A 197 16.33 17.77 -2.75
N GLY A 198 16.32 17.69 -1.42
CA GLY A 198 16.86 18.74 -0.54
C GLY A 198 15.80 19.69 0.01
N ASP A 199 14.60 19.69 -0.56
CA ASP A 199 13.49 20.50 -0.09
C ASP A 199 12.62 19.69 0.87
N ARG A 200 12.42 20.22 2.08
CA ARG A 200 11.58 19.57 3.10
C ARG A 200 10.10 19.88 2.85
N ILE A 201 9.24 18.90 3.12
CA ILE A 201 7.80 19.14 3.30
C ILE A 201 7.59 19.67 4.71
N VAL A 202 6.92 20.82 4.84
CA VAL A 202 6.56 21.36 6.15
C VAL A 202 5.36 20.60 6.73
N LEU A 203 5.29 20.51 8.06
CA LEU A 203 4.29 19.68 8.73
C LEU A 203 2.84 20.01 8.31
N ASP A 204 2.51 21.29 8.18
CA ASP A 204 1.17 21.75 7.82
C ASP A 204 0.77 21.39 6.38
N GLU A 205 1.74 21.00 5.54
CA GLU A 205 1.50 20.60 4.15
C GLU A 205 1.57 19.07 3.97
N ALA A 206 1.99 18.31 4.98
CA ALA A 206 2.24 16.87 4.85
C ALA A 206 1.02 16.08 4.33
N ASP A 207 -0.18 16.42 4.79
CA ASP A 207 -1.43 15.77 4.36
C ASP A 207 -1.73 15.99 2.87
N ASN A 208 -1.23 17.08 2.26
CA ASN A 208 -1.39 17.34 0.83
C ASN A 208 -0.59 16.38 -0.05
N HIS A 209 0.40 15.69 0.52
CA HIS A 209 1.21 14.67 -0.14
C HIS A 209 0.66 13.26 0.05
N VAL A 210 -0.35 13.06 0.88
CA VAL A 210 -0.99 11.74 1.07
C VAL A 210 -2.07 11.55 0.02
N PHE A 211 -1.94 10.53 -0.82
CA PHE A 211 -2.97 10.15 -1.79
C PHE A 211 -4.06 9.28 -1.16
N GLY A 212 -3.67 8.29 -0.36
CA GLY A 212 -4.60 7.33 0.25
C GLY A 212 -3.90 6.29 1.09
N PHE A 213 -4.69 5.32 1.59
CA PHE A 213 -4.24 4.34 2.57
C PHE A 213 -4.59 2.91 2.12
N CYS A 214 -3.80 1.93 2.55
CA CYS A 214 -4.12 0.52 2.35
C CYS A 214 -3.91 -0.27 3.64
N LEU A 215 -4.51 -1.46 3.74
CA LEU A 215 -4.05 -2.45 4.70
C LEU A 215 -2.69 -2.98 4.25
N PHE A 216 -1.77 -3.12 5.20
CA PHE A 216 -0.42 -3.62 4.95
C PHE A 216 -0.13 -4.77 5.91
N ASN A 217 0.46 -5.84 5.39
CA ASN A 217 0.99 -6.93 6.20
C ASN A 217 2.49 -7.09 5.93
N ASP A 218 3.31 -6.75 6.93
CA ASP A 218 4.75 -6.93 6.87
C ASP A 218 5.17 -8.30 7.43
N TRP A 219 5.15 -9.31 6.55
CA TRP A 219 5.44 -10.68 6.95
C TRP A 219 6.84 -10.79 7.52
N SER A 220 6.95 -11.50 8.64
CA SER A 220 8.14 -11.44 9.47
C SER A 220 8.63 -12.81 9.87
N ALA A 221 9.94 -13.06 9.71
CA ALA A 221 10.61 -14.27 10.19
C ALA A 221 11.41 -13.97 11.46
N ARG A 222 10.77 -14.10 12.63
CA ARG A 222 11.27 -13.56 13.91
C ARG A 222 12.59 -14.16 14.38
N ASP A 223 12.82 -15.43 14.09
CA ASP A 223 14.04 -16.16 14.44
C ASP A 223 15.22 -15.78 13.54
N ILE A 224 14.96 -15.47 12.26
CA ILE A 224 15.96 -14.88 11.36
C ILE A 224 16.25 -13.45 11.83
N GLN A 225 15.21 -12.66 12.10
CA GLN A 225 15.32 -11.25 12.51
C GLN A 225 16.19 -11.08 13.74
N ALA A 226 15.95 -11.89 14.78
CA ALA A 226 16.69 -11.80 16.05
C ALA A 226 18.21 -12.03 15.88
N TRP A 227 18.61 -12.79 14.86
CA TRP A 227 20.02 -13.06 14.57
C TRP A 227 20.66 -11.94 13.73
N GLU A 228 19.96 -11.42 12.72
CA GLU A 228 20.55 -10.50 11.74
C GLU A 228 20.46 -9.01 12.11
N TYR A 229 19.48 -8.59 12.93
CA TYR A 229 19.06 -7.18 12.96
C TYR A 229 20.06 -6.21 13.60
N GLN A 230 21.08 -6.70 14.31
CA GLN A 230 22.06 -5.85 14.96
C GLN A 230 23.36 -5.78 14.15
N PRO A 231 23.91 -4.59 13.89
CA PRO A 231 23.42 -3.25 14.27
C PRO A 231 22.56 -2.57 13.18
N LEU A 232 22.34 -3.20 12.03
CA LEU A 232 21.89 -2.53 10.80
C LEU A 232 20.37 -2.49 10.59
N GLY A 233 19.60 -3.11 11.47
CA GLY A 233 18.14 -3.23 11.37
C GLY A 233 17.67 -4.50 10.65
N PRO A 234 16.35 -4.72 10.57
CA PRO A 234 15.75 -5.88 9.91
C PRO A 234 16.10 -5.94 8.41
N PHE A 235 16.31 -7.14 7.86
CA PHE A 235 16.66 -7.30 6.45
C PHE A 235 16.01 -8.53 5.80
N LEU A 236 16.66 -9.70 5.80
CA LEU A 236 16.13 -10.93 5.18
C LEU A 236 14.87 -11.44 5.87
N ALA A 237 14.71 -11.09 7.15
CA ALA A 237 13.54 -11.43 7.93
C ALA A 237 12.29 -10.65 7.57
N LYS A 238 12.37 -9.68 6.66
CA LYS A 238 11.26 -8.84 6.18
C LYS A 238 11.14 -8.83 4.65
N ASN A 239 12.26 -8.86 3.94
CA ASN A 239 12.30 -8.68 2.48
C ASN A 239 11.77 -9.85 1.63
N PHE A 240 11.23 -10.90 2.25
CA PHE A 240 10.74 -12.08 1.53
C PHE A 240 9.30 -11.92 1.03
N ALA A 241 8.48 -11.11 1.72
CA ALA A 241 7.14 -10.75 1.30
C ALA A 241 6.59 -9.61 2.16
N SER A 242 5.95 -8.64 1.53
CA SER A 242 4.98 -7.75 2.21
C SER A 242 3.73 -7.69 1.34
N THR A 243 2.55 -7.60 1.93
CA THR A 243 1.29 -7.68 1.18
C THR A 243 0.39 -6.48 1.43
N VAL A 244 -0.11 -5.86 0.37
CA VAL A 244 -1.04 -4.73 0.43
C VAL A 244 -2.46 -5.11 0.02
N SER A 245 -3.47 -4.44 0.58
CA SER A 245 -4.82 -4.47 0.00
C SER A 245 -4.83 -3.83 -1.40
N PRO A 246 -5.69 -4.30 -2.32
CA PRO A 246 -5.72 -3.78 -3.70
C PRO A 246 -6.37 -2.40 -3.81
N TRP A 247 -7.24 -2.03 -2.88
CA TRP A 247 -7.95 -0.76 -2.87
C TRP A 247 -7.21 0.25 -1.98
N VAL A 248 -6.95 1.43 -2.56
CA VAL A 248 -6.32 2.63 -1.97
C VAL A 248 -7.37 3.68 -1.66
#